data_AF-A0A0E3S6N1-F1
#
_entry.id   AF-A0A0E3S6N1-F1
#
_cell.length_a   1.000
_cell.length_b   1.000
_cell.length_c   1.000
_cell.angle_alpha   90.00
_cell.angle_beta   90.00
_cell.angle_gamma   90.00
#
_symmetry.space_group_name_H-M   'P 1'
#
loop_
_entity.id
_entity.type
_entity.pdbx_description
1 polymer ?
#
loop_
_entity_poly.entity_id
_entity_poly.type
_entity_poly.pdbx_seq_one_letter_code
_entity_poly.pdbx_strand_id
1 'polypeptide(L)'
;MKISGSLDILVESVHGSLLKHHFLFKTVTLIVRFEDFSTYTRSRTLPIWTSDLFVIKRTAIQLLSEFMGRRKFRFVGVGVTKFRERDERQTLITDFP
;
A
#
# COMPACT_ATOMS: atom_id res chain seq x y z
N MET A 1 -13.95 16.21 6.92
CA MET A 1 -13.24 16.08 5.62
C MET A 1 -13.04 14.58 5.36
N LYS A 2 -13.52 14.10 4.21
CA LYS A 2 -13.63 12.67 3.88
C LYS A 2 -12.23 12.07 3.68
N ILE A 3 -11.61 11.53 4.73
CA ILE A 3 -10.27 10.88 4.68
C ILE A 3 -10.17 9.87 3.54
N SER A 4 -11.29 9.23 3.18
CA SER A 4 -11.40 8.32 2.03
C SER A 4 -10.89 8.92 0.72
N GLY A 5 -11.20 10.19 0.41
CA GLY A 5 -10.79 10.80 -0.86
C GLY A 5 -9.29 11.09 -0.93
N SER A 6 -8.70 11.55 0.19
CA SER A 6 -7.25 11.75 0.27
C SER A 6 -6.49 10.42 0.25
N LEU A 7 -7.07 9.36 0.83
CA LEU A 7 -6.49 8.02 0.79
C LEU A 7 -6.41 7.48 -0.63
N ASP A 8 -7.47 7.67 -1.43
CA ASP A 8 -7.53 7.21 -2.82
C ASP A 8 -6.41 7.84 -3.66
N ILE A 9 -6.18 9.15 -3.53
CA ILE A 9 -5.08 9.86 -4.22
C ILE A 9 -3.70 9.29 -3.83
N LEU A 10 -3.48 9.00 -2.55
CA LEU A 10 -2.21 8.42 -2.08
C LEU A 10 -1.98 7.02 -2.64
N VAL A 11 -3.03 6.19 -2.66
CA VAL A 11 -2.97 4.83 -3.20
C VAL A 11 -2.67 4.87 -4.70
N GLU A 12 -3.34 5.75 -5.46
CA GLU A 12 -3.10 5.92 -6.90
C GLU A 12 -1.67 6.40 -7.18
N SER A 13 -1.16 7.35 -6.40
CA SER A 13 0.21 7.84 -6.52
C SER A 13 1.24 6.73 -6.30
N VAL A 14 1.08 5.93 -5.23
CA VAL A 14 1.95 4.79 -4.93
C VAL A 14 1.89 3.74 -6.05
N HIS A 15 0.69 3.44 -6.56
CA HIS A 15 0.51 2.50 -7.65
C HIS A 15 1.17 2.99 -8.95
N GLY A 16 1.01 4.28 -9.28
CA GLY A 16 1.68 4.89 -10.44
C GLY A 16 3.21 4.75 -10.37
N SER A 17 3.79 4.96 -9.18
CA SER A 17 5.23 4.74 -8.97
C SER A 17 5.63 3.27 -9.16
N LEU A 18 4.85 2.32 -8.63
CA LEU A 18 5.11 0.88 -8.83
C LEU A 18 5.11 0.49 -10.31
N LEU A 19 4.12 0.98 -11.07
CA LEU A 19 4.01 0.70 -12.50
C LEU A 19 5.18 1.29 -13.28
N LYS A 20 5.55 2.55 -12.99
CA LYS A 20 6.69 3.23 -13.64
C LYS A 20 8.01 2.47 -13.48
N HIS A 21 8.18 1.80 -12.35
CA HIS A 21 9.40 1.07 -12.02
C HIS A 21 9.29 -0.45 -12.18
N HIS A 22 8.17 -0.96 -12.73
CA HIS A 22 7.93 -2.39 -12.94
C HIS A 22 8.13 -3.24 -11.66
N PHE A 23 7.77 -2.70 -10.49
CA PHE A 23 7.93 -3.39 -9.21
C PHE A 23 6.64 -4.04 -8.73
N LEU A 24 6.80 -5.21 -8.11
CA LEU A 24 5.87 -5.82 -7.19
C LEU A 24 6.24 -5.41 -5.75
N PHE A 25 5.26 -5.36 -4.86
CA PHE A 25 5.46 -5.19 -3.43
C PHE A 25 4.93 -6.39 -2.65
N LYS A 26 5.34 -6.50 -1.38
CA LYS A 26 4.80 -7.51 -0.45
C LYS A 26 4.22 -6.91 0.82
N THR A 27 4.59 -5.70 1.20
CA THR A 27 4.14 -5.08 2.45
C THR A 27 3.48 -3.73 2.17
N VAL A 28 2.33 -3.48 2.78
CA VAL A 28 1.65 -2.17 2.79
C VAL A 28 1.85 -1.55 4.16
N THR A 29 2.21 -0.27 4.21
CA THR A 29 2.47 0.49 5.43
C THR A 29 1.56 1.72 5.47
N LEU A 30 0.93 1.93 6.61
CA LEU A 30 0.14 3.12 6.94
C LEU A 30 0.86 3.90 8.04
N ILE A 31 1.06 5.19 7.80
CA ILE A 31 1.57 6.14 8.77
C ILE A 31 0.44 7.10 9.12
N VAL A 32 0.16 7.25 10.40
CA VAL A 32 -0.90 8.12 10.91
C VAL A 32 -0.27 9.08 11.91
N ARG A 33 -0.55 10.37 11.75
CA ARG A 33 -0.18 11.39 12.74
C ARG A 33 -1.42 12.12 13.22
N PHE A 34 -1.56 12.24 14.52
CA PHE A 34 -2.68 12.92 15.18
C PHE A 34 -2.40 14.41 15.41
N GLU A 35 -3.42 15.15 15.84
CA GLU A 35 -3.33 16.59 16.11
C GLU A 35 -2.30 16.95 17.20
N ASP A 36 -2.10 16.05 18.17
CA ASP A 36 -1.07 16.14 19.21
C ASP A 36 0.35 15.78 18.73
N PHE A 37 0.52 15.64 17.41
CA PHE A 37 1.76 15.25 16.73
C PHE A 37 2.26 13.83 17.02
N SER A 38 1.53 13.03 17.80
CA SER A 38 1.86 11.61 17.98
C SER A 38 1.75 10.88 16.63
N THR A 39 2.76 10.05 16.32
CA THR A 39 2.87 9.32 15.05
C THR A 39 2.82 7.83 15.33
N TYR A 40 1.97 7.12 14.59
CA TYR A 40 1.82 5.67 14.65
C TYR A 40 2.00 5.08 13.27
N THR A 41 2.69 3.94 13.21
CA THR A 41 2.91 3.20 11.98
C THR A 41 2.36 1.79 12.14
N ARG A 42 1.60 1.35 11.14
CA ARG A 42 1.14 -0.04 11.03
C ARG A 42 1.48 -0.56 9.65
N SER A 43 1.82 -1.84 9.56
CA SER A 43 2.12 -2.48 8.30
C SER A 43 1.53 -3.87 8.25
N ARG A 44 1.22 -4.33 7.04
CA ARG A 44 0.75 -5.68 6.77
C ARG A 44 1.53 -6.27 5.61
N THR A 45 2.16 -7.41 5.86
CA THR A 45 2.82 -8.20 4.81
C THR A 45 1.81 -9.18 4.22
N LEU A 46 1.72 -9.20 2.90
CA LEU A 46 0.84 -10.05 2.11
C LEU A 46 1.50 -11.41 1.83
N PRO A 47 0.70 -12.46 1.61
CA PRO A 47 1.25 -13.78 1.30
C PRO A 47 1.92 -13.81 -0.08
N ILE A 48 1.39 -13.05 -1.05
CA ILE A 48 1.85 -12.99 -2.43
C ILE A 48 2.44 -11.63 -2.77
N TRP A 49 3.37 -11.62 -3.73
CA TRP A 49 3.86 -10.40 -4.38
C TRP A 49 2.79 -9.87 -5.34
N THR A 50 2.55 -8.57 -5.33
CA THR A 50 1.52 -7.96 -6.20
C THR A 50 1.86 -6.50 -6.51
N SER A 51 1.25 -5.93 -7.53
CA SER A 51 1.24 -4.49 -7.80
C SER A 51 -0.19 -3.94 -7.88
N ASP A 52 -1.19 -4.72 -7.47
CA ASP A 52 -2.62 -4.40 -7.61
C ASP A 52 -3.05 -3.22 -6.72
N LEU A 53 -3.63 -2.20 -7.36
CA LEU A 53 -4.21 -1.01 -6.73
C LEU A 53 -5.24 -1.34 -5.65
N PHE A 54 -6.15 -2.28 -5.92
CA PHE A 54 -7.22 -2.67 -5.00
C PHE A 54 -6.65 -3.33 -3.75
N VAL A 55 -5.54 -4.07 -3.90
CA VAL A 55 -4.86 -4.70 -2.77
C VAL A 55 -4.22 -3.63 -1.87
N ILE A 56 -3.60 -2.60 -2.44
CA ILE A 56 -3.07 -1.47 -1.66
C ILE A 56 -4.22 -0.76 -0.93
N LYS A 57 -5.29 -0.40 -1.65
CA LYS A 57 -6.46 0.31 -1.11
C LYS A 57 -7.11 -0.44 0.05
N ARG A 58 -7.49 -1.70 -0.18
CA ARG A 58 -8.18 -2.50 0.84
C ARG A 58 -7.33 -2.66 2.10
N THR A 59 -6.01 -2.87 1.95
CA THR A 59 -5.12 -3.07 3.08
C THR A 59 -4.88 -1.77 3.82
N ALA A 60 -4.74 -0.64 3.12
CA ALA A 60 -4.64 0.68 3.75
C ALA A 60 -5.92 1.02 4.56
N ILE A 61 -7.12 0.74 4.02
CA ILE A 61 -8.39 0.93 4.74
C ILE A 61 -8.45 0.04 5.99
N GLN A 62 -8.06 -1.23 5.87
CA GLN A 62 -8.02 -2.15 7.02
C GLN A 62 -7.09 -1.64 8.12
N LEU A 63 -5.88 -1.19 7.77
CA LEU A 63 -4.93 -0.62 8.72
C LEU A 63 -5.46 0.68 9.33
N LEU A 64 -6.15 1.51 8.55
CA LEU A 64 -6.70 2.78 9.02
C LEU A 64 -7.86 2.56 10.00
N SER A 65 -8.62 1.47 9.82
CA SER A 65 -9.75 1.12 10.68
C SER A 65 -9.34 0.93 12.15
N GLU A 66 -8.10 0.49 12.43
CA GLU A 66 -7.54 0.35 13.78
C GLU A 66 -7.41 1.68 14.54
N PHE A 67 -7.43 2.79 13.82
CA PHE A 67 -7.28 4.14 14.35
C PHE A 67 -8.57 4.96 14.35
N MET A 68 -9.64 4.44 13.75
CA MET A 68 -10.94 5.12 13.73
C MET A 68 -11.48 5.27 15.16
N GLY A 69 -12.04 6.44 15.46
CA GLY A 69 -12.62 6.74 16.77
C GLY A 69 -11.63 7.15 17.86
N ARG A 70 -10.31 7.14 17.60
CA ARG A 70 -9.32 7.59 18.59
C ARG A 70 -9.30 9.10 18.75
N ARG A 71 -8.91 9.82 17.70
CA ARG A 71 -8.71 11.28 17.64
C ARG A 71 -8.77 11.75 16.18
N LYS A 72 -8.82 13.06 15.96
CA LYS A 72 -8.70 13.65 14.61
C LYS A 72 -7.30 13.42 14.05
N PHE A 73 -7.24 13.06 12.77
CA PHE A 73 -5.98 12.91 12.06
C PHE A 73 -5.48 14.25 11.54
N ARG A 74 -4.19 14.50 11.70
CA ARG A 74 -3.48 15.62 11.06
C ARG A 74 -2.85 15.21 9.74
N PHE A 75 -2.38 13.97 9.66
CA PHE A 75 -1.70 13.44 8.48
C PHE A 75 -1.90 11.94 8.38
N VAL A 76 -2.06 11.46 7.15
CA VAL A 76 -2.10 10.05 6.79
C VAL A 76 -1.19 9.85 5.59
N GLY A 77 -0.31 8.84 5.66
CA GLY A 77 0.55 8.42 4.57
C GLY A 77 0.36 6.94 4.31
N VAL A 78 0.39 6.55 3.04
CA VAL A 78 0.40 5.15 2.59
C VAL A 78 1.69 4.91 1.83
N GLY A 79 2.31 3.77 2.06
CA GLY A 79 3.47 3.32 1.31
C GLY A 79 3.47 1.81 1.17
N VAL A 80 4.35 1.32 0.30
CA VAL A 80 4.61 -0.11 0.15
C VAL A 80 6.11 -0.37 0.34
N THR A 81 6.45 -1.57 0.79
CA THR A 81 7.83 -2.01 0.98
C THR A 81 7.97 -3.48 0.62
N LYS A 82 9.21 -3.99 0.69
CA LYS A 82 9.65 -5.27 0.13
C LYS A 82 9.29 -5.32 -1.35
N PHE A 83 10.19 -4.80 -2.17
CA PHE A 83 10.03 -4.72 -3.61
C PHE A 83 10.71 -5.91 -4.30
N ARG A 84 10.15 -6.32 -5.43
CA ARG A 84 10.76 -7.27 -6.36
C ARG A 84 10.45 -6.79 -7.77
N GLU A 85 11.42 -6.85 -8.67
CA GLU A 85 11.16 -6.62 -10.09
C GLU A 85 10.14 -7.63 -10.60
N ARG A 86 9.24 -7.16 -11.46
CA ARG A 86 8.34 -8.07 -12.16
C ARG A 86 9.19 -8.88 -13.12
N ASP A 87 9.29 -10.17 -12.87
CA ASP A 87 10.01 -11.08 -13.77
C ASP A 87 9.25 -11.12 -15.11
N GLU A 88 9.85 -10.57 -16.15
CA GLU A 88 9.28 -10.59 -17.50
C GLU A 88 9.46 -11.96 -18.16
N ARG A 89 10.28 -12.84 -17.57
CA ARG A 89 10.54 -14.20 -18.05
C ARG A 89 9.55 -15.18 -17.45
N GLN A 90 8.28 -15.05 -17.82
CA GLN A 90 7.34 -16.16 -17.65
C GLN A 90 7.71 -17.24 -18.68
N THR A 91 8.36 -18.32 -18.24
CA THR A 91 8.57 -19.53 -19.06
C THR A 91 7.20 -20.06 -19.52
N LEU A 92 7.01 -20.25 -20.82
CA LEU A 92 5.79 -20.83 -21.34
C LEU A 92 5.73 -22.31 -20.94
N ILE A 93 4.54 -22.87 -20.76
CA ILE A 93 4.36 -24.31 -20.47
C ILE A 93 4.98 -25.19 -21.57
N THR A 94 5.17 -24.63 -22.76
CA THR A 94 5.83 -25.28 -23.92
C THR A 94 7.36 -25.32 -23.83
N ASP A 95 7.98 -24.59 -22.90
CA ASP A 95 9.44 -24.49 -22.79
C ASP A 95 10.04 -25.56 -21.85
N PHE A 96 9.23 -26.49 -21.33
CA PHE A 96 9.70 -27.64 -20.54
C PHE A 96 10.03 -28.83 -21.47
N PRO A 97 11.22 -29.45 -21.34
CA PRO A 97 11.67 -30.54 -22.20
C PRO A 97 10.94 -31.88 -21.97
#